data_AF-A0AAD1L3I2-F1
#
_entry.id   AF-A0AAD1L3I2-F1
#
_cell.length_a   1.000
_cell.length_b   1.000
_cell.length_c   1.000
_cell.angle_alpha   90.00
_cell.angle_beta   90.00
_cell.angle_gamma   90.00
#
_symmetry.space_group_name_H-M   'P 1'
#
loop_
_entity.id
_entity.type
_entity.pdbx_description
1 polymer ?
#
loop_
_entity_poly.entity_id
_entity_poly.type
_entity_poly.pdbx_seq_one_letter_code
_entity_poly.pdbx_strand_id
1 'polypeptide(L)'
;MTYKESEGFPIVHARAGVKPPADIPRDDYNRYMVVLYMNRAPGQKLRRGSLISTRDMWLNESDLVAVESEIRLNLEFDFKRQLITPTMNEGHLLMHSRPWDDMSQALKQRQLFDDWRQTHALKDEADWEDWCDFLYCRNVFTPLKLKVGQNRSDDVLVRLFLRALAQHQWGLTPDDRKRQTSVEIAAWLVEAGYSVTPSDVKNAGRAKLPPIIFDSLTARMNRLMDLIKLVYPGFALPSAVL
;
A
#
# COMPACT_ATOMS: atom_id res chain seq x y z
N MET A 1 -4.80 18.99 -14.84
CA MET A 1 -4.20 20.08 -14.04
C MET A 1 -4.18 21.36 -14.88
N THR A 2 -4.54 22.51 -14.33
CA THR A 2 -4.64 23.83 -15.02
C THR A 2 -3.29 24.46 -15.41
N TYR A 3 -2.25 23.64 -15.63
CA TYR A 3 -0.96 24.15 -16.13
C TYR A 3 -0.97 24.35 -17.65
N LYS A 4 -1.93 23.73 -18.35
CA LYS A 4 -2.17 23.97 -19.78
C LYS A 4 -3.20 25.07 -19.94
N GLU A 5 -2.96 25.97 -20.88
CA GLU A 5 -3.95 26.94 -21.31
C GLU A 5 -5.20 26.22 -21.83
N SER A 6 -6.36 26.75 -21.46
CA SER A 6 -7.64 26.34 -22.01
C SER A 6 -8.24 27.55 -22.68
N GLU A 7 -8.74 27.38 -23.90
CA GLU A 7 -9.31 28.46 -24.69
C GLU A 7 -10.41 29.18 -23.90
N GLY A 8 -10.32 30.51 -23.80
CA GLY A 8 -11.27 31.36 -23.07
C GLY A 8 -11.12 31.38 -21.54
N PHE A 9 -10.15 30.68 -20.95
CA PHE A 9 -9.96 30.65 -19.49
C PHE A 9 -8.55 31.06 -19.06
N PRO A 10 -8.40 31.96 -18.06
CA PRO A 10 -7.08 32.33 -17.55
C PRO A 10 -6.43 31.16 -16.79
N ILE A 11 -5.10 31.11 -16.83
CA ILE A 11 -4.32 30.16 -16.02
C ILE A 11 -4.50 30.49 -14.54
N VAL A 12 -4.93 29.51 -13.76
CA VAL A 12 -5.07 29.63 -12.29
C VAL A 12 -3.95 28.90 -11.58
N HIS A 13 -3.37 29.54 -10.56
CA HIS A 13 -2.37 28.92 -9.69
C HIS A 13 -3.00 27.99 -8.66
N ALA A 14 -3.02 26.68 -8.94
CA ALA A 14 -3.50 25.65 -8.03
C ALA A 14 -2.34 25.06 -7.21
N ARG A 15 -2.07 25.61 -6.02
CA ARG A 15 -0.90 25.23 -5.21
C ARG A 15 -1.22 24.55 -3.88
N ALA A 16 -2.49 24.38 -3.51
CA ALA A 16 -2.93 23.72 -2.27
C ALA A 16 -2.16 24.15 -0.99
N GLY A 17 -1.73 25.42 -0.92
CA GLY A 17 -0.96 25.98 0.20
C GLY A 17 0.57 25.83 0.13
N VAL A 18 1.10 25.17 -0.91
CA VAL A 18 2.54 25.08 -1.17
C VAL A 18 3.06 26.44 -1.66
N LYS A 19 4.14 26.90 -1.03
CA LYS A 19 4.91 28.07 -1.48
C LYS A 19 6.15 27.56 -2.22
N PRO A 20 6.25 27.77 -3.54
CA PRO A 20 7.48 27.49 -4.27
C PRO A 20 8.68 28.27 -3.69
N PRO A 21 9.90 27.74 -3.82
CA PRO A 21 11.12 28.47 -3.49
C PRO A 21 11.17 29.87 -4.13
N ALA A 22 11.84 30.81 -3.45
CA ALA A 22 11.82 32.23 -3.82
C ALA A 22 12.50 32.53 -5.17
N ASP A 23 13.38 31.65 -5.62
CA ASP A 23 14.09 31.68 -6.89
C ASP A 23 13.23 31.23 -8.09
N ILE A 24 12.05 30.65 -7.85
CA ILE A 24 11.13 30.24 -8.92
C ILE A 24 10.27 31.44 -9.34
N PRO A 25 10.30 31.85 -10.63
CA PRO A 25 9.41 32.88 -11.15
C PRO A 25 7.93 32.52 -10.99
N ARG A 26 7.07 33.53 -10.85
CA ARG A 26 5.63 33.32 -10.64
C ARG A 26 4.98 32.54 -11.79
N ASP A 27 5.42 32.79 -13.02
CA ASP A 27 4.89 32.11 -14.22
C ASP A 27 5.21 30.60 -14.21
N ASP A 28 6.26 30.18 -13.52
CA ASP A 28 6.68 28.78 -13.38
C ASP A 28 6.06 28.04 -12.19
N TYR A 29 5.24 28.71 -11.37
CA TYR A 29 4.64 28.11 -10.18
C TYR A 29 3.81 26.85 -10.48
N ASN A 30 3.07 26.85 -11.59
CA ASN A 30 2.27 25.69 -11.97
C ASN A 30 3.16 24.53 -12.39
N ARG A 31 4.24 24.80 -13.14
CA ARG A 31 5.24 23.80 -13.53
C ARG A 31 5.91 23.19 -12.30
N TYR A 32 6.31 24.03 -11.34
CA TYR A 32 6.86 23.57 -10.06
C TYR A 32 5.90 22.64 -9.33
N MET A 33 4.62 23.00 -9.23
CA MET A 33 3.62 22.16 -8.55
C MET A 33 3.41 20.82 -9.23
N VAL A 34 3.36 20.79 -10.56
CA VAL A 34 3.25 19.54 -11.34
C VAL A 34 4.45 18.65 -11.01
N VAL A 35 5.67 19.19 -11.10
CA VAL A 35 6.91 18.45 -10.82
C VAL A 35 6.93 17.94 -9.37
N LEU A 36 6.55 18.78 -8.40
CA LEU A 36 6.47 18.39 -6.99
C LEU A 36 5.44 17.28 -6.77
N TYR A 37 4.25 17.40 -7.37
CA TYR A 37 3.19 16.41 -7.21
C TYR A 37 3.60 15.04 -7.77
N MET A 38 4.19 15.00 -8.98
CA MET A 38 4.65 13.75 -9.60
C MET A 38 5.84 13.13 -8.84
N ASN A 39 6.78 13.96 -8.37
CA ASN A 39 8.03 13.47 -7.78
C ASN A 39 8.04 13.46 -6.24
N ARG A 40 6.88 13.68 -5.60
CA ARG A 40 6.78 13.71 -4.13
C ARG A 40 7.35 12.45 -3.48
N ALA A 41 8.08 12.61 -2.38
CA ALA A 41 8.60 11.47 -1.63
C ALA A 41 7.72 11.16 -0.40
N PRO A 42 7.65 9.89 0.05
CA PRO A 42 7.00 9.54 1.30
C PRO A 42 7.56 10.37 2.45
N GLY A 43 6.69 10.93 3.29
CA GLY A 43 7.08 11.76 4.42
C GLY A 43 7.78 13.08 4.08
N GLN A 44 7.85 13.48 2.79
CA GLN A 44 8.48 14.73 2.38
C GLN A 44 7.92 15.92 3.15
N LYS A 45 8.80 16.81 3.59
CA LYS A 45 8.44 18.05 4.27
C LYS A 45 8.75 19.25 3.39
N LEU A 46 8.01 20.33 3.63
CA LEU A 46 8.26 21.64 3.05
C LEU A 46 8.53 22.65 4.16
N ARG A 47 9.43 23.58 3.88
CA ARG A 47 9.61 24.76 4.73
C ARG A 47 8.42 25.69 4.57
N ARG A 48 7.89 26.13 5.70
CA ARG A 48 6.81 27.11 5.80
C ARG A 48 7.25 28.22 6.73
N GLY A 49 7.38 29.42 6.17
CA GLY A 49 7.43 30.65 6.95
C GLY A 49 6.02 31.06 7.37
N SER A 50 5.82 31.32 8.66
CA SER A 50 4.63 31.97 9.19
C SER A 50 5.04 32.98 10.25
N LEU A 51 4.15 33.90 10.60
CA LEU A 51 4.38 34.76 11.76
C LEU A 51 4.04 33.98 13.04
N ILE A 52 4.63 34.37 14.17
CA ILE A 52 4.24 33.83 15.49
C ILE A 52 2.74 34.05 15.73
N SER A 53 2.13 33.16 16.52
CA SER A 53 0.72 33.30 16.85
C SER A 53 0.50 34.49 17.78
N THR A 54 -0.70 35.10 17.75
CA THR A 54 -1.06 36.18 18.69
C THR A 54 -0.94 35.73 20.16
N ARG A 55 -1.13 34.43 20.42
CA ARG A 55 -0.90 33.84 21.75
C ARG A 55 0.58 33.91 22.14
N ASP A 56 1.48 33.56 21.23
CA ASP A 56 2.93 33.60 21.49
C ASP A 56 3.44 35.03 21.61
N MET A 57 2.88 35.98 20.84
CA MET A 57 3.15 37.41 21.00
C MET A 57 2.82 37.86 22.43
N TRP A 58 1.62 37.50 22.92
CA TRP A 58 1.17 37.87 24.26
C TRP A 58 1.99 37.22 25.37
N LEU A 59 2.27 35.91 25.26
CA LEU A 59 2.99 35.17 26.31
C LEU A 59 4.46 35.58 26.44
N ASN A 60 5.08 35.98 25.34
CA ASN A 60 6.50 36.33 25.30
C ASN A 60 6.74 37.84 25.17
N GLU A 61 5.70 38.67 25.31
CA GLU A 61 5.73 40.12 25.07
C GLU A 61 6.50 40.51 23.79
N SER A 62 6.31 39.69 22.76
CA SER A 62 7.08 39.75 21.51
C SER A 62 6.25 40.39 20.41
N ASP A 63 6.91 41.21 19.59
CA ASP A 63 6.31 41.76 18.37
C ASP A 63 6.19 40.68 17.28
N LEU A 64 5.61 41.03 16.14
CA LEU A 64 5.33 40.15 15.01
C LEU A 64 6.63 39.61 14.37
N VAL A 65 7.11 38.46 14.86
CA VAL A 65 8.33 37.79 14.37
C VAL A 65 7.99 36.66 13.39
N ALA A 66 8.81 36.52 12.35
CA ALA A 66 8.74 35.40 11.42
C ALA A 66 9.36 34.13 12.01
N VAL A 67 8.66 33.01 11.85
CA VAL A 67 9.09 31.67 12.25
C VAL A 67 9.10 30.76 11.03
N GLU A 68 10.20 30.04 10.86
CA GLU A 68 10.28 28.94 9.92
C GLU A 68 9.93 27.63 10.60
N SER A 69 9.09 26.83 9.94
CA SER A 69 8.71 25.50 10.39
C SER A 69 8.77 24.52 9.22
N GLU A 70 8.97 23.24 9.51
CA GLU A 70 8.80 22.19 8.52
C GLU A 70 7.43 21.53 8.66
N ILE A 71 6.64 21.53 7.59
CA ILE A 71 5.35 20.86 7.54
C ILE A 71 5.40 19.67 6.58
N ARG A 72 4.68 18.59 6.88
CA ARG A 72 4.54 17.46 5.96
C ARG A 72 3.81 17.90 4.69
N LEU A 73 4.32 17.49 3.53
CA LEU A 73 3.65 17.67 2.25
C LEU A 73 2.39 16.79 2.22
N ASN A 74 1.21 17.43 2.22
CA ASN A 74 -0.07 16.72 2.25
C ASN A 74 -0.77 16.76 0.88
N LEU A 75 -0.15 16.10 -0.11
CA LEU A 75 -0.68 15.98 -1.47
C LEU A 75 -1.24 14.58 -1.79
N GLU A 76 -1.22 13.66 -0.83
CA GLU A 76 -1.85 12.35 -0.99
C GLU A 76 -3.38 12.47 -0.93
N PHE A 77 -4.05 11.48 -1.52
CA PHE A 77 -5.49 11.38 -1.46
C PHE A 77 -5.97 11.22 0.00
N ASP A 78 -6.98 11.98 0.42
CA ASP A 78 -7.42 12.03 1.82
C ASP A 78 -8.44 10.95 2.20
N PHE A 79 -8.78 10.05 1.26
CA PHE A 79 -9.75 8.95 1.41
C PHE A 79 -11.10 9.38 1.98
N LYS A 80 -11.54 10.63 1.74
CA LYS A 80 -12.94 11.04 2.00
C LYS A 80 -13.96 10.25 1.17
N ARG A 81 -13.51 9.63 0.07
CA ARG A 81 -14.31 8.74 -0.78
C ARG A 81 -13.55 7.43 -1.01
N GLN A 82 -14.27 6.36 -1.36
CA GLN A 82 -13.66 5.08 -1.69
C GLN A 82 -13.19 5.08 -3.14
N LEU A 83 -11.92 4.73 -3.36
CA LEU A 83 -11.32 4.55 -4.69
C LEU A 83 -11.69 3.16 -5.25
N ILE A 84 -12.05 3.08 -6.53
CA ILE A 84 -12.57 1.82 -7.13
C ILE A 84 -11.89 1.37 -8.42
N THR A 85 -11.35 2.27 -9.23
CA THR A 85 -10.80 1.88 -10.55
C THR A 85 -9.52 2.66 -10.81
N PRO A 86 -8.34 2.03 -10.72
CA PRO A 86 -7.09 2.65 -11.14
C PRO A 86 -7.01 2.76 -12.65
N THR A 87 -6.51 3.88 -13.15
CA THR A 87 -6.05 4.03 -14.53
C THR A 87 -4.92 5.05 -14.57
N MET A 88 -4.03 4.96 -15.57
CA MET A 88 -2.95 5.93 -15.72
C MET A 88 -3.37 7.07 -16.66
N ASN A 89 -3.08 8.30 -16.24
CA ASN A 89 -3.27 9.49 -17.05
C ASN A 89 -2.05 10.42 -16.93
N GLU A 90 -1.41 10.72 -18.06
CA GLU A 90 -0.19 11.56 -18.10
C GLU A 90 0.90 11.17 -17.06
N GLY A 91 1.08 9.87 -16.83
CA GLY A 91 2.11 9.36 -15.90
C GLY A 91 1.74 9.43 -14.41
N HIS A 92 0.45 9.62 -14.08
CA HIS A 92 -0.04 9.53 -12.70
C HIS A 92 -1.35 8.75 -12.63
N LEU A 93 -1.61 8.17 -11.46
CA LEU A 93 -2.83 7.48 -11.13
C LEU A 93 -4.03 8.44 -11.19
N LEU A 94 -5.01 8.06 -11.99
CA LEU A 94 -6.35 8.60 -12.06
C LEU A 94 -7.31 7.53 -11.56
N MET A 95 -8.29 7.92 -10.73
CA MET A 95 -9.23 6.95 -10.17
C MET A 95 -10.65 7.46 -10.11
N HIS A 96 -11.58 6.55 -10.37
CA HIS A 96 -12.98 6.75 -10.00
C HIS A 96 -13.17 6.56 -8.49
N SER A 97 -14.18 7.23 -7.94
CA SER A 97 -14.54 7.08 -6.53
C SER A 97 -16.05 7.05 -6.30
N ARG A 98 -16.44 6.40 -5.21
CA ARG A 98 -17.83 6.35 -4.71
C ARG A 98 -17.89 6.79 -3.24
N PRO A 99 -19.06 7.17 -2.71
CA PRO A 99 -19.22 7.41 -1.27
C PRO A 99 -18.86 6.16 -0.47
N TRP A 100 -18.45 6.34 0.77
CA TRP A 100 -18.34 5.23 1.71
C TRP A 100 -19.74 4.80 2.16
N ASP A 101 -19.96 3.49 2.26
CA ASP A 101 -21.20 2.93 2.81
C ASP A 101 -21.30 3.17 4.32
N ASP A 102 -20.15 3.24 5.00
CA ASP A 102 -20.04 3.39 6.44
C ASP A 102 -18.84 4.28 6.84
N MET A 103 -19.04 5.09 7.88
CA MET A 103 -18.01 6.01 8.39
C MET A 103 -16.88 5.26 9.09
N SER A 104 -17.17 4.15 9.78
CA SER A 104 -16.12 3.36 10.44
C SER A 104 -15.15 2.76 9.42
N GLN A 105 -15.66 2.27 8.28
CA GLN A 105 -14.84 1.84 7.15
C GLN A 105 -13.95 2.97 6.62
N ALA A 106 -14.52 4.18 6.44
CA ALA A 106 -13.77 5.34 5.97
C ALA A 106 -12.62 5.71 6.92
N LEU A 107 -12.89 5.76 8.23
CA LEU A 107 -11.88 6.09 9.25
C LEU A 107 -10.79 5.02 9.33
N LYS A 108 -11.18 3.73 9.29
CA LYS A 108 -10.23 2.61 9.26
C LYS A 108 -9.32 2.69 8.04
N GLN A 109 -9.88 2.94 6.86
CA GLN A 109 -9.10 3.05 5.62
C GLN A 109 -8.11 4.22 5.69
N ARG A 110 -8.55 5.38 6.21
CA ARG A 110 -7.67 6.55 6.41
C ARG A 110 -6.52 6.25 7.37
N GLN A 111 -6.81 5.60 8.50
CA GLN A 111 -5.78 5.20 9.45
C GLN A 111 -4.76 4.25 8.80
N LEU A 112 -5.23 3.22 8.09
CA LEU A 112 -4.34 2.28 7.39
C LEU A 112 -3.50 2.97 6.31
N PHE A 113 -4.07 3.96 5.61
CA PHE A 113 -3.35 4.71 4.60
C PHE A 113 -2.30 5.63 5.24
N ASP A 114 -2.61 6.23 6.39
CA ASP A 114 -1.65 7.01 7.18
C ASP A 114 -0.45 6.18 7.62
N ASP A 115 -0.65 4.90 7.94
CA ASP A 115 0.44 3.96 8.25
C ASP A 115 1.24 3.60 7.00
N TRP A 116 0.58 3.27 5.89
CA TRP A 116 1.23 2.86 4.64
C TRP A 116 2.05 3.99 4.00
N ARG A 117 1.52 5.21 3.96
CA ARG A 117 2.17 6.38 3.33
C ARG A 117 3.37 6.93 4.08
N GLN A 118 3.75 6.33 5.22
CA GLN A 118 4.97 6.71 5.92
C GLN A 118 6.21 6.37 5.08
N THR A 119 6.15 5.29 4.30
CA THR A 119 7.23 4.80 3.45
C THR A 119 6.84 4.70 1.97
N HIS A 120 5.58 4.98 1.62
CA HIS A 120 5.05 4.90 0.26
C HIS A 120 4.32 6.19 -0.17
N ALA A 121 4.13 6.35 -1.46
CA ALA A 121 3.36 7.44 -2.07
C ALA A 121 2.50 6.85 -3.19
N LEU A 122 1.23 7.26 -3.33
CA LEU A 122 0.33 6.64 -4.30
C LEU A 122 0.39 7.35 -5.65
N LYS A 123 1.22 6.88 -6.59
CA LYS A 123 1.46 7.57 -7.86
C LYS A 123 1.09 6.77 -9.09
N ASP A 124 1.30 5.47 -9.06
CA ASP A 124 1.09 4.59 -10.21
C ASP A 124 0.33 3.32 -9.85
N GLU A 125 0.17 2.43 -10.84
CA GLU A 125 -0.51 1.16 -10.67
C GLU A 125 0.24 0.18 -9.74
N ALA A 126 1.57 0.26 -9.68
CA ALA A 126 2.37 -0.59 -8.80
C ALA A 126 2.19 -0.16 -7.34
N ASP A 127 2.18 1.15 -7.08
CA ASP A 127 1.84 1.71 -5.77
C ASP A 127 0.41 1.33 -5.35
N TRP A 128 -0.52 1.33 -6.30
CA TRP A 128 -1.90 0.91 -6.06
C TRP A 128 -2.00 -0.58 -5.72
N GLU A 129 -1.30 -1.45 -6.48
CA GLU A 129 -1.24 -2.89 -6.17
C GLU A 129 -0.64 -3.14 -4.78
N ASP A 130 0.43 -2.42 -4.43
CA ASP A 130 1.07 -2.50 -3.11
C ASP A 130 0.13 -2.04 -1.98
N TRP A 131 -0.58 -0.93 -2.17
CA TRP A 131 -1.59 -0.46 -1.24
C TRP A 131 -2.73 -1.48 -1.05
N CYS A 132 -3.23 -2.07 -2.13
CA CYS A 132 -4.23 -3.13 -2.06
C CYS A 132 -3.72 -4.36 -1.30
N ASP A 133 -2.47 -4.75 -1.51
CA ASP A 133 -1.82 -5.85 -0.80
C ASP A 133 -1.69 -5.59 0.70
N PHE A 134 -1.23 -4.39 1.05
CA PHE A 134 -1.15 -3.93 2.44
C PHE A 134 -2.53 -3.97 3.11
N LEU A 135 -3.55 -3.39 2.48
CA LEU A 135 -4.92 -3.42 2.97
C LEU A 135 -5.42 -4.85 3.19
N TYR A 136 -5.17 -5.74 2.22
CA TYR A 136 -5.56 -7.13 2.30
C TYR A 136 -4.95 -7.80 3.53
N CYS A 137 -3.64 -7.64 3.74
CA CYS A 137 -2.95 -8.21 4.88
C CYS A 137 -3.51 -7.68 6.23
N ARG A 138 -3.84 -6.39 6.29
CA ARG A 138 -4.40 -5.77 7.49
C ARG A 138 -5.84 -6.20 7.76
N ASN A 139 -6.63 -6.45 6.73
CA ASN A 139 -8.03 -6.81 6.87
C ASN A 139 -8.28 -8.33 6.99
N VAL A 140 -7.49 -9.17 6.32
CA VAL A 140 -7.71 -10.63 6.27
C VAL A 140 -6.80 -11.36 7.25
N PHE A 141 -5.50 -11.07 7.25
CA PHE A 141 -4.53 -11.85 8.04
C PHE A 141 -4.39 -11.37 9.49
N THR A 142 -4.45 -10.06 9.71
CA THR A 142 -4.27 -9.49 11.06
C THR A 142 -5.36 -9.95 12.05
N PRO A 143 -6.67 -9.99 11.70
CA PRO A 143 -7.69 -10.50 12.62
C PRO A 143 -7.51 -11.98 12.99
N LEU A 144 -6.89 -12.77 12.11
CA LEU A 144 -6.54 -14.17 12.35
C LEU A 144 -5.24 -14.34 13.14
N LYS A 145 -4.66 -13.25 13.65
CA LYS A 145 -3.40 -13.21 14.42
C LYS A 145 -2.22 -13.80 13.65
N LEU A 146 -2.27 -13.75 12.31
CA LEU A 146 -1.13 -14.12 11.49
C LEU A 146 -0.10 -12.99 11.52
N LYS A 147 1.18 -13.37 11.60
CA LYS A 147 2.29 -12.41 11.59
C LYS A 147 2.46 -11.82 10.19
N VAL A 148 1.90 -10.64 9.96
CA VAL A 148 2.10 -9.88 8.72
C VAL A 148 3.44 -9.15 8.79
N GLY A 149 3.63 -8.22 9.72
CA GLY A 149 4.87 -7.42 9.78
C GLY A 149 5.05 -6.59 8.51
N GLN A 150 6.21 -6.72 7.86
CA GLN A 150 6.54 -6.16 6.53
C GLN A 150 6.30 -7.16 5.39
N ASN A 151 5.72 -8.34 5.68
CA ASN A 151 5.46 -9.35 4.65
C ASN A 151 4.28 -8.92 3.77
N ARG A 152 4.37 -9.27 2.49
CA ARG A 152 3.28 -9.13 1.53
C ARG A 152 2.30 -10.30 1.65
N SER A 153 1.18 -10.22 0.95
CA SER A 153 0.14 -11.23 1.08
C SER A 153 0.57 -12.62 0.61
N ASP A 154 1.39 -12.69 -0.44
CA ASP A 154 1.96 -13.92 -0.98
C ASP A 154 3.01 -14.54 -0.04
N ASP A 155 3.83 -13.73 0.64
CA ASP A 155 4.74 -14.22 1.69
C ASP A 155 3.97 -14.89 2.85
N VAL A 156 2.81 -14.34 3.23
CA VAL A 156 1.92 -14.98 4.21
C VAL A 156 1.34 -16.27 3.64
N LEU A 157 0.91 -16.25 2.38
CA LEU A 157 0.34 -17.40 1.69
C LEU A 157 1.33 -18.55 1.54
N VAL A 158 2.61 -18.29 1.24
CA VAL A 158 3.67 -19.32 1.21
C VAL A 158 3.70 -20.08 2.52
N ARG A 159 3.69 -19.38 3.67
CA ARG A 159 3.69 -20.04 4.98
C ARG A 159 2.43 -20.87 5.21
N LEU A 160 1.28 -20.42 4.74
CA LEU A 160 0.03 -21.16 4.84
C LEU A 160 0.04 -22.40 3.93
N PHE A 161 0.54 -22.26 2.70
CA PHE A 161 0.76 -23.37 1.79
C PHE A 161 1.68 -24.43 2.40
N LEU A 162 2.82 -24.06 2.98
CA LEU A 162 3.72 -25.01 3.63
C LEU A 162 3.05 -25.76 4.79
N ARG A 163 2.20 -25.08 5.57
CA ARG A 163 1.40 -25.73 6.63
C ARG A 163 0.39 -26.71 6.03
N ALA A 164 -0.32 -26.31 4.98
CA ALA A 164 -1.29 -27.16 4.29
C ALA A 164 -0.64 -28.39 3.67
N LEU A 165 0.52 -28.23 3.04
CA LEU A 165 1.29 -29.35 2.46
C LEU A 165 1.75 -30.33 3.53
N ALA A 166 2.22 -29.82 4.68
CA ALA A 166 2.64 -30.67 5.79
C ALA A 166 1.48 -31.34 6.54
N GLN A 167 0.27 -30.74 6.52
CA GLN A 167 -0.91 -31.22 7.22
C GLN A 167 -1.92 -31.94 6.31
N HIS A 168 -1.62 -32.06 5.01
CA HIS A 168 -2.47 -32.67 3.99
C HIS A 168 -3.88 -32.05 3.95
N GLN A 169 -3.92 -30.72 3.95
CA GLN A 169 -5.14 -29.92 3.86
C GLN A 169 -5.18 -29.12 2.56
N TRP A 170 -6.32 -28.47 2.29
CA TRP A 170 -6.49 -27.58 1.14
C TRP A 170 -6.25 -28.31 -0.20
N GLY A 171 -6.78 -29.55 -0.28
CA GLY A 171 -6.68 -30.42 -1.45
C GLY A 171 -5.35 -31.18 -1.61
N LEU A 172 -4.39 -30.97 -0.71
CA LEU A 172 -3.09 -31.66 -0.73
C LEU A 172 -3.15 -33.00 -0.02
N THR A 173 -2.41 -33.98 -0.54
CA THR A 173 -2.37 -35.35 -0.05
C THR A 173 -1.02 -35.71 0.59
N PRO A 174 -0.92 -36.86 1.29
CA PRO A 174 0.37 -37.40 1.73
C PRO A 174 1.37 -37.63 0.60
N ASP A 175 0.89 -38.00 -0.59
CA ASP A 175 1.76 -38.24 -1.74
C ASP A 175 2.30 -36.93 -2.33
N ASP A 176 1.49 -35.86 -2.34
CA ASP A 176 1.96 -34.53 -2.71
C ASP A 176 3.12 -34.07 -1.83
N ARG A 177 3.04 -34.31 -0.51
CA ARG A 177 4.14 -33.99 0.41
C ARG A 177 5.42 -34.78 0.11
N LYS A 178 5.31 -36.00 -0.42
CA LYS A 178 6.45 -36.87 -0.74
C LYS A 178 7.06 -36.61 -2.11
N ARG A 179 6.37 -35.89 -3.00
CA ARG A 179 6.88 -35.55 -4.36
C ARG A 179 8.25 -34.88 -4.34
N GLN A 180 8.47 -34.03 -3.33
CA GLN A 180 9.70 -33.26 -3.19
C GLN A 180 10.17 -33.27 -1.73
N THR A 181 11.47 -33.34 -1.57
CA THR A 181 12.15 -33.16 -0.28
C THR A 181 11.97 -31.73 0.23
N SER A 182 12.19 -31.52 1.53
CA SER A 182 12.16 -30.17 2.11
C SER A 182 13.21 -29.23 1.51
N VAL A 183 14.31 -29.77 0.98
CA VAL A 183 15.37 -28.98 0.33
C VAL A 183 14.90 -28.51 -1.04
N GLU A 184 14.30 -29.39 -1.83
CA GLU A 184 13.77 -29.07 -3.17
C GLU A 184 12.61 -28.07 -3.09
N ILE A 185 11.69 -28.23 -2.13
CA ILE A 185 10.58 -27.27 -1.94
C ILE A 185 11.13 -25.88 -1.58
N ALA A 186 12.11 -25.80 -0.70
CA ALA A 186 12.72 -24.53 -0.32
C ALA A 186 13.45 -23.89 -1.51
N ALA A 187 14.26 -24.66 -2.24
CA ALA A 187 14.98 -24.18 -3.42
C ALA A 187 14.02 -23.65 -4.49
N TRP A 188 12.93 -24.36 -4.77
CA TRP A 188 11.91 -23.94 -5.72
C TRP A 188 11.24 -22.62 -5.34
N LEU A 189 10.88 -22.44 -4.06
CA LEU A 189 10.29 -21.18 -3.59
C LEU A 189 11.31 -20.03 -3.58
N VAL A 190 12.57 -20.31 -3.30
CA VAL A 190 13.68 -19.33 -3.39
C VAL A 190 13.91 -18.89 -4.83
N GLU A 191 13.90 -19.81 -5.78
CA GLU A 191 14.00 -19.51 -7.21
C GLU A 191 12.84 -18.62 -7.68
N ALA A 192 11.65 -18.82 -7.10
CA ALA A 192 10.48 -17.97 -7.32
C ALA A 192 10.50 -16.62 -6.55
N GLY A 193 11.56 -16.33 -5.78
CA GLY A 193 11.76 -15.06 -5.09
C GLY A 193 11.25 -14.99 -3.65
N TYR A 194 10.92 -16.13 -3.03
CA TYR A 194 10.47 -16.20 -1.63
C TYR A 194 11.60 -16.61 -0.67
N SER A 195 11.66 -15.98 0.49
CA SER A 195 12.64 -16.33 1.53
C SER A 195 12.18 -17.55 2.34
N VAL A 196 12.50 -18.76 1.87
CA VAL A 196 12.13 -20.04 2.51
C VAL A 196 13.36 -20.91 2.75
N THR A 197 13.47 -21.47 3.97
CA THR A 197 14.54 -22.43 4.30
C THR A 197 14.01 -23.86 4.37
N PRO A 198 14.87 -24.89 4.23
CA PRO A 198 14.47 -26.28 4.44
C PRO A 198 13.89 -26.53 5.85
N SER A 199 14.34 -25.76 6.84
CA SER A 199 13.82 -25.81 8.22
C SER A 199 12.40 -25.29 8.32
N ASP A 200 12.04 -24.25 7.56
CA ASP A 200 10.66 -23.74 7.52
C ASP A 200 9.71 -24.82 7.00
N VAL A 201 10.10 -25.52 5.92
CA VAL A 201 9.31 -26.62 5.34
C VAL A 201 9.16 -27.78 6.32
N LYS A 202 10.24 -28.19 7.00
CA LYS A 202 10.20 -29.29 8.01
C LYS A 202 9.32 -28.94 9.20
N ASN A 203 9.36 -27.69 9.65
CA ASN A 203 8.65 -27.25 10.85
C ASN A 203 7.23 -26.75 10.58
N ALA A 204 6.85 -26.56 9.31
CA ALA A 204 5.57 -25.98 8.93
C ALA A 204 4.37 -26.70 9.57
N GLY A 205 4.39 -28.03 9.62
CA GLY A 205 3.30 -28.84 10.20
C GLY A 205 3.02 -28.56 11.68
N ARG A 206 3.95 -27.95 12.42
CA ARG A 206 3.78 -27.62 13.85
C ARG A 206 2.80 -26.48 14.09
N ALA A 207 2.67 -25.56 13.13
CA ALA A 207 1.79 -24.40 13.26
C ALA A 207 0.41 -24.71 12.70
N LYS A 208 -0.64 -24.45 13.48
CA LYS A 208 -2.03 -24.69 13.06
C LYS A 208 -2.38 -23.84 11.83
N LEU A 209 -3.12 -24.43 10.89
CA LEU A 209 -3.82 -23.68 9.86
C LEU A 209 -5.00 -22.90 10.47
N PRO A 210 -5.07 -21.57 10.27
CA PRO A 210 -6.22 -20.81 10.73
C PRO A 210 -7.47 -21.23 9.94
N PRO A 211 -8.67 -21.12 10.52
CA PRO A 211 -9.94 -21.30 9.81
C PRO A 211 -10.20 -20.08 8.90
N ILE A 212 -9.33 -19.87 7.91
CA ILE A 212 -9.42 -18.78 6.94
C ILE A 212 -10.30 -19.20 5.77
N ILE A 213 -11.13 -18.26 5.32
CA ILE A 213 -11.87 -18.35 4.06
C ILE A 213 -11.42 -17.17 3.20
N PHE A 214 -11.04 -17.46 1.96
CA PHE A 214 -10.53 -16.49 1.01
C PHE A 214 -11.67 -16.06 0.06
N ASP A 215 -12.29 -14.90 0.35
CA ASP A 215 -13.35 -14.32 -0.51
C ASP A 215 -12.77 -13.62 -1.76
N SER A 216 -11.54 -13.14 -1.66
CA SER A 216 -10.78 -12.53 -2.75
C SER A 216 -9.29 -12.80 -2.58
N LEU A 217 -8.55 -12.67 -3.68
CA LEU A 217 -7.09 -12.82 -3.72
C LEU A 217 -6.46 -11.56 -4.31
N THR A 218 -5.33 -11.16 -3.76
CA THR A 218 -4.51 -10.11 -4.36
C THR A 218 -3.88 -10.61 -5.67
N ALA A 219 -3.43 -9.70 -6.53
CA ALA A 219 -2.70 -10.07 -7.75
C ALA A 219 -1.43 -10.89 -7.43
N ARG A 220 -0.73 -10.56 -6.33
CA ARG A 220 0.43 -11.32 -5.83
C ARG A 220 0.07 -12.76 -5.45
N MET A 221 -1.03 -12.94 -4.71
CA MET A 221 -1.50 -14.27 -4.33
C MET A 221 -1.93 -15.09 -5.55
N ASN A 222 -2.60 -14.48 -6.53
CA ASN A 222 -2.98 -15.18 -7.77
C ASN A 222 -1.74 -15.72 -8.50
N ARG A 223 -0.69 -14.90 -8.66
CA ARG A 223 0.57 -15.35 -9.29
C ARG A 223 1.22 -16.52 -8.52
N LEU A 224 1.20 -16.47 -7.18
CA LEU A 224 1.68 -17.58 -6.35
C LEU A 224 0.80 -18.83 -6.47
N MET A 225 -0.53 -18.66 -6.56
CA MET A 225 -1.45 -19.78 -6.76
C MET A 225 -1.18 -20.50 -8.09
N ASP A 226 -0.94 -19.75 -9.16
CA ASP A 226 -0.60 -20.30 -10.47
C ASP A 226 0.71 -21.09 -10.38
N LEU A 227 1.73 -20.52 -9.74
CA LEU A 227 3.00 -21.19 -9.48
C LEU A 227 2.82 -22.51 -8.70
N ILE A 228 2.06 -22.49 -7.61
CA ILE A 228 1.84 -23.67 -6.77
C ILE A 228 1.08 -24.74 -7.55
N LYS A 229 0.06 -24.37 -8.32
CA LYS A 229 -0.78 -25.32 -9.07
C LYS A 229 -0.02 -26.06 -10.18
N LEU A 230 1.05 -25.49 -10.71
CA LEU A 230 1.92 -26.18 -11.67
C LEU A 230 2.58 -27.42 -11.06
N VAL A 231 2.93 -27.37 -9.76
CA VAL A 231 3.60 -28.46 -9.05
C VAL A 231 2.59 -29.33 -8.26
N TYR A 232 1.58 -28.68 -7.70
CA TYR A 232 0.56 -29.25 -6.82
C TYR A 232 -0.84 -28.94 -7.36
N PRO A 233 -1.29 -29.62 -8.42
CA PRO A 233 -2.55 -29.29 -9.10
C PRO A 233 -3.80 -29.46 -8.21
N GLY A 234 -3.71 -30.29 -7.17
CA GLY A 234 -4.78 -30.47 -6.18
C GLY A 234 -4.90 -29.31 -5.18
N PHE A 235 -3.94 -28.37 -5.14
CA PHE A 235 -3.96 -27.27 -4.18
C PHE A 235 -5.11 -26.30 -4.47
N ALA A 236 -5.98 -26.10 -3.46
CA ALA A 236 -7.10 -25.18 -3.52
C ALA A 236 -7.29 -24.46 -2.18
N LEU A 237 -7.33 -23.13 -2.21
CA LEU A 237 -7.62 -22.35 -1.01
C LEU A 237 -9.07 -22.55 -0.57
N PRO A 238 -9.36 -22.58 0.74
CA PRO A 238 -10.74 -22.57 1.22
C PRO A 238 -11.41 -21.26 0.79
N SER A 239 -12.45 -21.36 -0.02
CA SER A 239 -13.33 -20.25 -0.38
C SER A 239 -14.74 -20.53 0.13
N ALA A 240 -15.54 -19.49 0.35
CA ALA A 240 -16.97 -19.68 0.52
C ALA A 240 -17.47 -20.28 -0.81
N VAL A 241 -18.04 -21.49 -0.75
CA VAL A 241 -18.75 -22.04 -1.91
C VAL A 241 -19.97 -21.13 -2.10
N LEU A 242 -20.02 -20.40 -3.21
CA LEU A 242 -21.24 -19.73 -3.67
C LEU A 242 -22.26 -20.77 -4.14
#